data_AF-A0A1V5S9H4-F1
#
_entry.id   AF-A0A1V5S9H4-F1
#
_cell.length_a   1.000
_cell.length_b   1.000
_cell.length_c   1.000
_cell.angle_alpha   90.00
_cell.angle_beta   90.00
_cell.angle_gamma   90.00
#
_symmetry.space_group_name_H-M   'P 1'
#
loop_
_entity.id
_entity.type
_entity.pdbx_description
1 polymer ?
#
loop_
_entity_poly.entity_id
_entity_poly.type
_entity_poly.pdbx_seq_one_letter_code
_entity_poly.pdbx_strand_id
1 'polypeptide(L)'
;MRVLILMTTPLNTDLLSKYQQFVADGYSNPSATTEMKLMNAALGLMGEAGEVADLIKKKLKIMQDSEHLTIEDTLVKWEQQERFTEEIGDVIWYCVHLCSILGIDFQDVIVGNYEKLSKRYKNVYGGKDYGITRHR
;
A
#
# COMPACT_ATOMS: atom_id res chain seq x y z
N MET A 1 18.83 -26.37 -23.18
CA MET A 1 18.15 -25.06 -23.29
C MET A 1 16.81 -25.19 -22.56
N ARG A 2 16.72 -24.75 -21.30
CA ARG A 2 15.49 -24.87 -20.50
C ARG A 2 14.51 -23.78 -20.92
N VAL A 3 13.35 -24.18 -21.43
CA VAL A 3 12.21 -23.30 -21.64
C VAL A 3 11.70 -22.89 -20.26
N LEU A 4 11.90 -21.63 -19.88
CA LEU A 4 11.26 -21.05 -18.71
C LEU A 4 9.78 -20.88 -19.08
N ILE A 5 8.95 -21.84 -18.70
CA ILE A 5 7.51 -21.67 -18.70
C ILE A 5 7.24 -20.63 -17.62
N LEU A 6 6.96 -19.39 -18.03
CA LEU A 6 6.31 -18.40 -17.19
C LEU A 6 4.95 -19.01 -16.79
N MET A 7 4.91 -19.68 -15.64
CA MET A 7 3.66 -20.00 -14.99
C MET A 7 2.99 -18.66 -14.70
N THR A 8 2.02 -18.30 -15.53
CA THR A 8 1.03 -17.30 -15.17
C THR A 8 0.28 -17.88 -13.98
N THR A 9 0.74 -17.59 -12.77
CA THR A 9 -0.09 -17.76 -11.58
C THR A 9 -1.39 -17.01 -11.88
N PRO A 10 -2.55 -17.68 -11.91
CA PRO A 10 -3.80 -16.95 -12.04
C PRO A 10 -3.84 -15.96 -10.87
N LEU A 11 -4.03 -14.68 -11.18
CA LEU A 11 -4.23 -13.65 -10.16
C LEU A 11 -5.27 -14.15 -9.17
N ASN A 12 -4.95 -14.14 -7.87
CA ASN A 12 -5.92 -14.43 -6.83
C ASN A 12 -7.00 -13.34 -6.88
N THR A 13 -8.11 -13.62 -7.56
CA THR A 13 -9.22 -12.69 -7.87
C THR A 13 -9.95 -12.17 -6.61
N ASP A 14 -9.47 -12.52 -5.42
CA ASP A 14 -10.09 -12.25 -4.13
C ASP A 14 -9.06 -11.80 -3.08
N LEU A 15 -7.85 -11.38 -3.48
CA LEU A 15 -6.80 -10.96 -2.54
C LEU A 15 -7.23 -9.74 -1.70
N LEU A 16 -7.77 -8.71 -2.34
CA LEU A 16 -8.12 -7.45 -1.68
C LEU A 16 -9.25 -7.63 -0.68
N SER A 17 -10.30 -8.37 -1.07
CA SER A 17 -11.44 -8.74 -0.24
C SER A 17 -11.03 -9.65 0.92
N LYS A 18 -10.19 -10.67 0.69
CA LYS A 18 -9.61 -11.49 1.78
C LYS A 18 -8.78 -10.68 2.75
N TYR A 19 -7.96 -9.76 2.24
CA TYR A 19 -7.13 -8.90 3.10
C TYR A 19 -8.00 -7.94 3.90
N GLN A 20 -9.04 -7.35 3.29
CA GLN A 20 -9.99 -6.51 4.01
C GLN A 20 -10.73 -7.28 5.12
N GLN A 21 -11.14 -8.52 4.85
CA GLN A 21 -11.74 -9.39 5.86
C GLN A 21 -10.75 -9.66 7.00
N PHE A 22 -9.50 -10.02 6.68
CA PHE A 22 -8.44 -10.23 7.68
C PHE A 22 -8.23 -9.00 8.57
N VAL A 23 -8.19 -7.78 8.00
CA VAL A 23 -8.06 -6.52 8.75
C VAL A 23 -9.28 -6.28 9.63
N ALA A 24 -10.49 -6.55 9.13
CA ALA A 24 -11.71 -6.42 9.90
C ALA A 24 -11.75 -7.38 11.10
N ASP A 25 -11.30 -8.63 10.91
CA ASP A 25 -11.26 -9.65 11.96
C ASP A 25 -10.20 -9.35 13.03
N GLY A 26 -9.04 -8.83 12.61
CA GLY A 26 -7.94 -8.50 13.51
C GLY A 26 -8.24 -7.35 14.47
N TYR A 27 -9.10 -6.40 14.07
CA TYR A 27 -9.51 -5.29 14.92
C TYR A 27 -10.69 -5.68 15.82
N SER A 28 -10.38 -6.31 16.95
CA SER A 28 -11.38 -6.75 17.93
C SER A 28 -11.31 -5.93 19.22
N ASN A 29 -11.83 -4.70 19.19
CA ASN A 29 -12.19 -3.99 20.42
C ASN A 29 -13.72 -3.83 20.52
N PRO A 30 -14.43 -4.74 21.22
CA PRO A 30 -15.88 -4.70 21.30
C PRO A 30 -16.41 -3.53 22.13
N SER A 31 -15.58 -2.87 22.95
CA SER A 31 -15.98 -1.69 23.74
C SER A 31 -15.70 -0.36 23.05
N ALA A 32 -14.97 -0.36 21.92
CA ALA A 32 -14.68 0.88 21.18
C ALA A 32 -15.91 1.36 20.41
N THR A 33 -16.29 2.63 20.59
CA THR A 33 -17.32 3.27 19.76
C THR A 33 -16.80 3.50 18.35
N THR A 34 -17.69 3.68 17.37
CA THR A 34 -17.31 3.96 15.98
C THR A 34 -16.40 5.19 15.87
N GLU A 35 -16.66 6.24 16.64
CA GLU A 35 -15.83 7.46 16.68
C GLU A 35 -14.42 7.16 17.17
N MET A 36 -14.27 6.33 18.20
CA MET A 36 -12.96 5.91 18.70
C MET A 36 -12.21 5.10 17.65
N LYS A 37 -12.89 4.19 16.94
CA LYS A 37 -12.29 3.40 15.85
C LYS A 37 -11.79 4.29 14.72
N LEU A 38 -12.62 5.25 14.29
CA LEU A 38 -12.25 6.22 13.26
C LEU A 38 -11.06 7.09 13.68
N MET A 39 -11.06 7.58 14.92
CA MET A 39 -9.95 8.36 15.46
C MET A 39 -8.65 7.55 15.51
N ASN A 40 -8.71 6.31 16.03
CA ASN A 40 -7.56 5.41 16.06
C ASN A 40 -7.03 5.11 14.65
N ALA A 41 -7.91 4.85 13.69
CA ALA A 41 -7.53 4.55 12.33
C ALA A 41 -6.91 5.76 11.61
N ALA A 42 -7.46 6.97 11.82
CA ALA A 42 -6.93 8.19 11.24
C ALA A 42 -5.56 8.59 11.82
N LEU A 43 -5.40 8.50 13.15
CA LEU A 43 -4.14 8.80 13.81
C LEU A 43 -3.08 7.76 13.50
N GLY A 44 -3.45 6.47 13.48
CA GLY A 44 -2.56 5.38 13.08
C GLY A 44 -2.07 5.56 11.65
N LEU A 45 -2.96 5.82 10.69
CA LEU A 45 -2.58 6.12 9.31
C LEU A 45 -1.53 7.24 9.22
N MET A 46 -1.72 8.32 10.01
CA MET A 46 -0.77 9.43 10.04
C MET A 46 0.57 9.04 10.67
N GLY A 47 0.54 8.21 11.72
CA GLY A 47 1.72 7.65 12.37
C GLY A 47 2.58 6.87 11.38
N GLU A 48 1.99 5.88 10.71
CA GLU A 48 2.73 5.02 9.77
C GLU A 48 3.22 5.79 8.54
N ALA A 49 2.43 6.75 8.04
CA ALA A 49 2.90 7.65 6.99
C ALA A 49 4.11 8.50 7.45
N GLY A 50 4.13 8.88 8.73
CA GLY A 50 5.24 9.56 9.37
C GLY A 50 6.48 8.67 9.49
N GLU A 51 6.32 7.40 9.81
CA GLU A 51 7.40 6.40 9.86
C GLU A 51 8.07 6.24 8.49
N VAL A 52 7.26 6.09 7.43
CA VAL A 52 7.75 6.10 6.03
C VAL A 52 8.54 7.37 5.72
N ALA A 53 8.02 8.54 6.09
CA ALA A 53 8.71 9.81 5.88
C ALA A 53 10.04 9.90 6.65
N ASP A 54 10.06 9.37 7.88
CA ASP A 54 11.24 9.33 8.73
C ASP A 54 12.34 8.41 8.19
N LEU A 55 11.96 7.27 7.61
CA LEU A 55 12.90 6.42 6.87
C LEU A 55 13.54 7.18 5.72
N ILE A 56 12.74 7.84 4.87
CA ILE A 56 13.26 8.63 3.75
C ILE A 56 14.21 9.73 4.26
N LYS A 57 13.79 10.49 5.27
CA LYS A 57 14.59 11.58 5.88
C LYS A 57 15.94 11.08 6.38
N LYS A 58 15.97 9.97 7.12
CA LYS A 58 17.22 9.38 7.64
C LYS A 58 18.17 9.02 6.49
N LYS A 59 17.65 8.51 5.37
CA LYS A 59 18.45 8.10 4.21
C LYS A 59 18.98 9.27 3.42
N LEU A 60 18.15 10.28 3.18
CA LEU A 60 18.59 11.52 2.54
C LEU A 60 19.67 12.22 3.37
N LYS A 61 19.57 12.20 4.70
CA LYS A 61 20.62 12.74 5.57
C LYS A 61 21.95 11.98 5.42
N ILE A 62 21.94 10.64 5.40
CA ILE A 62 23.14 9.84 5.19
C ILE A 62 23.82 10.17 3.84
N MET A 63 23.01 10.39 2.79
CA MET A 63 23.53 10.80 1.49
C MET A 63 24.14 12.21 1.51
N GLN A 64 23.52 13.16 2.22
CA GLN A 64 24.08 14.51 2.37
C GLN A 64 25.41 14.50 3.12
N ASP A 65 25.54 13.63 4.11
CA ASP A 65 26.76 13.50 4.92
C ASP A 65 27.86 12.67 4.22
N SER A 66 27.59 12.11 3.02
CA SER A 66 28.51 11.22 2.28
C SER A 66 28.69 11.65 0.82
N GLU A 67 29.90 12.08 0.44
CA GLU A 67 30.20 12.55 -0.94
C GLU A 67 30.10 11.48 -2.05
N HIS A 68 29.93 10.20 -1.70
CA HIS A 68 30.01 9.08 -2.66
C HIS A 68 28.81 8.14 -2.64
N LEU A 69 27.77 8.40 -1.84
CA LEU A 69 26.61 7.51 -1.78
C LEU A 69 25.53 7.94 -2.79
N THR A 70 25.07 6.97 -3.58
CA THR A 70 23.92 7.14 -4.48
C THR A 70 22.60 6.73 -3.81
N ILE A 71 21.48 7.00 -4.49
CA ILE A 71 20.16 6.50 -4.09
C ILE A 71 20.16 4.97 -4.07
N GLU A 72 20.74 4.31 -5.07
CA GLU A 72 20.86 2.86 -5.11
C GLU A 72 21.65 2.32 -3.90
N ASP A 73 22.73 2.98 -3.51
CA ASP A 73 23.58 2.55 -2.39
C ASP A 73 22.88 2.65 -1.02
N THR A 74 21.82 3.46 -0.94
CA THR A 74 21.21 3.88 0.33
C THR A 74 19.78 3.36 0.48
N LEU A 75 18.95 3.47 -0.56
CA LEU A 75 17.52 3.11 -0.54
C LEU A 75 17.23 1.71 -1.13
N VAL A 76 18.09 1.21 -2.02
CA VAL A 76 17.83 -0.04 -2.76
C VAL A 76 18.51 -1.26 -2.13
N LYS A 77 19.17 -1.10 -0.97
CA LYS A 77 19.69 -2.23 -0.19
C LYS A 77 18.55 -3.07 0.40
N TRP A 78 18.73 -4.39 0.42
CA TRP A 78 17.71 -5.37 0.78
C TRP A 78 17.09 -5.14 2.16
N GLU A 79 17.92 -4.90 3.18
CA GLU A 79 17.45 -4.57 4.55
C GLU A 79 16.58 -3.30 4.60
N GLN A 80 16.80 -2.36 3.68
CA GLN A 80 15.98 -1.15 3.58
C GLN A 80 14.67 -1.40 2.85
N GLN A 81 14.68 -2.26 1.84
CA GLN A 81 13.46 -2.67 1.14
C GLN A 81 12.50 -3.39 2.08
N GLU A 82 13.00 -4.26 2.96
CA GLU A 82 12.19 -4.94 3.98
C GLU A 82 11.50 -3.93 4.89
N ARG A 83 12.26 -3.00 5.46
CA ARG A 83 11.71 -1.99 6.38
C ARG A 83 10.75 -1.02 5.70
N PHE A 84 11.03 -0.58 4.47
CA PHE A 84 10.05 0.19 3.70
C PHE A 84 8.78 -0.61 3.40
N THR A 85 8.91 -1.91 3.14
CA THR A 85 7.76 -2.79 2.88
C THR A 85 6.89 -2.96 4.12
N GLU A 86 7.50 -3.06 5.30
CA GLU A 86 6.80 -3.08 6.59
C GLU A 86 5.99 -1.80 6.81
N GLU A 87 6.64 -0.63 6.82
CA GLU A 87 5.95 0.64 7.10
C GLU A 87 4.88 0.99 6.04
N ILE A 88 5.15 0.72 4.76
CA ILE A 88 4.15 0.89 3.69
C ILE A 88 3.00 -0.12 3.88
N GLY A 89 3.31 -1.34 4.33
CA GLY A 89 2.33 -2.34 4.70
C GLY A 89 1.40 -1.84 5.79
N ASP A 90 1.94 -1.19 6.82
CA ASP A 90 1.16 -0.63 7.93
C ASP A 90 0.30 0.57 7.49
N VAL A 91 0.80 1.42 6.59
CA VAL A 91 -0.02 2.45 5.91
C VAL A 91 -1.20 1.83 5.17
N ILE A 92 -0.97 0.75 4.43
CA ILE A 92 -2.04 0.03 3.70
C ILE A 92 -3.01 -0.61 4.69
N TRP A 93 -2.53 -1.21 5.78
CA TRP A 93 -3.37 -1.78 6.83
C TRP A 93 -4.35 -0.74 7.37
N TYR A 94 -3.89 0.47 7.71
CA TYR A 94 -4.77 1.53 8.20
C TYR A 94 -5.74 2.06 7.15
N CYS A 95 -5.32 2.15 5.87
CA CYS A 95 -6.25 2.48 4.77
C CYS A 95 -7.39 1.46 4.67
N VAL A 96 -7.06 0.18 4.72
CA VAL A 96 -8.03 -0.93 4.65
C VAL A 96 -8.91 -0.95 5.90
N HIS A 97 -8.33 -0.69 7.08
CA HIS A 97 -9.07 -0.61 8.34
C HIS A 97 -10.12 0.50 8.32
N LEU A 98 -9.77 1.69 7.81
CA LEU A 98 -10.73 2.77 7.57
C LEU A 98 -11.85 2.34 6.61
N CYS A 99 -11.52 1.64 5.53
CA CYS A 99 -12.53 1.11 4.61
C CYS A 99 -13.51 0.17 5.32
N SER A 100 -13.01 -0.75 6.14
CA SER A 100 -13.83 -1.67 6.93
C SER A 100 -14.73 -0.97 7.95
N ILE A 101 -14.26 0.09 8.62
CA ILE A 101 -15.09 0.88 9.55
C ILE A 101 -16.20 1.63 8.80
N LEU A 102 -15.90 2.16 7.61
CA LEU A 102 -16.80 2.98 6.81
C LEU A 102 -17.75 2.16 5.90
N GLY A 103 -17.60 0.84 5.86
CA GLY A 103 -18.36 -0.03 4.95
C GLY A 103 -18.01 0.19 3.48
N ILE A 104 -16.78 0.62 3.20
CA ILE A 104 -16.27 0.84 1.84
C ILE A 104 -15.54 -0.43 1.39
N ASP A 105 -15.84 -0.91 0.19
CA ASP A 105 -15.07 -2.01 -0.42
C ASP A 105 -13.68 -1.49 -0.85
N PHE A 106 -12.63 -2.13 -0.36
CA PHE A 106 -11.25 -1.75 -0.68
C PHE A 106 -10.92 -1.97 -2.17
N GLN A 107 -11.52 -2.98 -2.82
CA GLN A 107 -11.37 -3.18 -4.26
C GLN A 107 -11.93 -1.98 -5.03
N ASP A 108 -13.06 -1.44 -4.61
CA ASP A 108 -13.65 -0.24 -5.22
C ASP A 108 -12.76 0.99 -5.08
N VAL A 109 -12.03 1.13 -3.96
CA VAL A 109 -11.06 2.22 -3.76
C VAL A 109 -9.93 2.11 -4.79
N ILE A 110 -9.37 0.91 -4.99
CA ILE A 110 -8.28 0.68 -5.94
C ILE A 110 -8.75 0.89 -7.38
N VAL A 111 -9.89 0.30 -7.78
CA VAL A 111 -10.46 0.46 -9.12
C VAL A 111 -10.79 1.93 -9.40
N GLY A 112 -11.45 2.62 -8.48
CA GLY A 112 -11.77 4.03 -8.62
C GLY A 112 -10.53 4.93 -8.72
N ASN A 113 -9.46 4.61 -7.97
CA ASN A 113 -8.19 5.32 -8.09
C ASN A 113 -7.55 5.11 -9.48
N TYR A 114 -7.53 3.86 -9.96
CA TYR A 114 -7.02 3.50 -11.28
C TYR A 114 -7.75 4.23 -12.41
N GLU A 115 -9.09 4.21 -12.42
CA GLU A 115 -9.90 4.90 -13.43
C GLU A 115 -9.65 6.41 -13.44
N LYS A 116 -9.61 7.01 -12.24
CA LYS A 116 -9.34 8.44 -12.04
C LYS A 116 -7.95 8.83 -12.60
N LEU A 117 -6.91 8.08 -12.27
CA LEU A 117 -5.54 8.36 -12.72
C LEU A 117 -5.37 8.12 -14.22
N SER A 118 -5.94 7.03 -14.75
CA SER A 118 -5.92 6.70 -16.17
C SER A 118 -6.57 7.79 -17.02
N LYS A 119 -7.68 8.36 -16.53
CA LYS A 119 -8.34 9.51 -17.17
C LYS A 119 -7.54 10.80 -17.07
N ARG A 120 -6.91 11.07 -15.93
CA ARG A 120 -6.18 12.32 -15.65
C ARG A 120 -4.83 12.39 -16.38
N TYR A 121 -4.10 11.30 -16.44
CA TYR A 121 -2.76 11.22 -16.99
C TYR A 121 -2.70 10.30 -18.22
N LYS A 122 -3.53 10.61 -19.23
CA LYS A 122 -3.62 9.82 -20.47
C LYS A 122 -2.28 9.70 -21.20
N ASN A 123 -1.40 10.68 -21.07
CA ASN A 123 -0.05 10.62 -21.65
C ASN A 123 0.86 9.61 -20.94
N VAL A 124 0.58 9.27 -19.68
CA VAL A 124 1.35 8.31 -18.88
C VAL A 124 0.74 6.90 -18.98
N TYR A 125 -0.59 6.81 -18.84
CA TYR A 125 -1.32 5.54 -18.74
C TYR A 125 -2.13 5.17 -19.98
N GLY A 126 -2.32 6.09 -20.94
CA GLY A 126 -3.17 5.88 -22.10
C GLY A 126 -2.68 4.74 -23.00
N GLY A 127 -3.63 3.95 -23.49
CA GLY A 127 -3.38 2.83 -24.41
C GLY A 127 -2.86 1.55 -23.75
N LYS A 128 -2.79 1.49 -22.41
CA LYS A 128 -2.41 0.29 -21.67
C LYS A 128 -3.61 -0.24 -20.88
N ASP A 129 -3.89 -1.52 -21.03
CA ASP A 129 -4.79 -2.25 -20.16
C ASP A 129 -3.95 -2.95 -19.08
N TYR A 130 -4.23 -2.60 -17.82
CA TYR A 130 -3.53 -3.17 -16.67
C TYR A 130 -4.30 -4.34 -16.04
N GLY A 131 -5.45 -4.74 -16.61
CA GLY A 131 -6.29 -5.81 -16.08
C GLY A 131 -6.93 -5.46 -14.73
N ILE A 132 -6.96 -4.18 -14.36
CA ILE A 132 -7.61 -3.70 -13.13
C ILE A 132 -9.09 -3.50 -13.43
N THR A 133 -9.91 -4.44 -12.98
CA THR A 133 -11.35 -4.47 -13.23
C THR A 133 -12.14 -4.56 -11.94
N ARG A 134 -13.35 -4.01 -11.95
CA ARG A 134 -14.35 -4.24 -10.91
C ARG A 134 -14.89 -5.66 -11.08
N HIS A 135 -14.59 -6.55 -10.15
CA HIS A 135 -15.25 -7.84 -10.08
C HIS A 135 -16.58 -7.62 -9.34
N ARG A 136 -17.69 -7.95 -9.99
CA ARG A 136 -19.03 -7.93 -9.38
C ARG A 136 -19.39 -9.34 -8.94
#